data_AF-A0A2I0H2F6-F1
#
_entry.id   AF-A0A2I0H2F6-F1
#
_cell.length_a   1.000
_cell.length_b   1.000
_cell.length_c   1.000
_cell.angle_alpha   90.00
_cell.angle_beta   90.00
_cell.angle_gamma   90.00
#
_symmetry.space_group_name_H-M   'P 1'
#
loop_
_entity.id
_entity.type
_entity.pdbx_description
1 polymer ?
#
loop_
_entity_poly.entity_id
_entity_poly.type
_entity_poly.pdbx_seq_one_letter_code
_entity_poly.pdbx_strand_id
1 'polypeptide(L)'
;MVVAVKVLNLARYGAAKSFILECKALRNIRHMNLVKVITACSSTDYQGNDFKALIYEFMVNGSLDGWLHPVVERIEIEEEAPKQLNLL
;
A
#
# COMPACT_ATOMS: atom_id res chain seq x y z
N MET A 1 5.86 2.04 -15.68
CA MET A 1 6.21 1.91 -14.25
C MET A 1 4.92 1.82 -13.47
N VAL A 2 4.66 0.71 -12.78
CA VAL A 2 3.46 0.52 -11.96
C VAL A 2 3.80 0.87 -10.50
N VAL A 3 2.90 1.54 -9.80
CA VAL A 3 3.09 1.97 -8.40
C VAL A 3 1.84 1.66 -7.57
N ALA A 4 2.02 1.49 -6.26
CA ALA A 4 0.91 1.43 -5.32
C ALA A 4 0.70 2.82 -4.69
N VAL A 5 -0.53 3.33 -4.74
CA VAL A 5 -0.89 4.64 -4.18
C VAL A 5 -1.81 4.45 -2.99
N LYS A 6 -1.31 4.77 -1.80
CA LYS A 6 -2.12 4.82 -0.58
C LYS A 6 -2.67 6.23 -0.43
N VAL A 7 -3.92 6.44 -0.86
CA VAL A 7 -4.64 7.71 -0.66
C VAL A 7 -5.17 7.78 0.76
N LEU A 8 -4.93 8.89 1.46
CA LEU A 8 -5.41 9.05 2.83
C LEU A 8 -6.80 9.67 2.84
N ASN A 9 -7.71 9.03 3.58
CA ASN A 9 -8.99 9.62 3.93
C ASN A 9 -8.79 10.69 5.01
N LEU A 10 -8.72 11.96 4.62
CA LEU A 10 -8.49 13.09 5.52
C LEU A 10 -9.69 13.44 6.41
N ALA A 11 -10.88 12.92 6.11
CA ALA A 11 -12.04 13.08 7.00
C ALA A 11 -11.91 12.24 8.29
N ARG A 12 -11.03 11.23 8.29
CA ARG A 12 -10.76 10.42 9.48
C ARG A 12 -9.92 11.21 10.48
N TYR A 13 -10.38 11.24 11.73
CA TYR A 13 -9.65 11.89 12.82
C TYR A 13 -8.19 11.41 12.89
N GLY A 14 -7.27 12.37 12.93
CA GLY A 14 -5.83 12.10 13.00
C GLY A 14 -5.16 11.71 11.68
N ALA A 15 -5.88 11.58 10.56
CA ALA A 15 -5.30 11.15 9.28
C ALA A 15 -4.13 12.03 8.81
N ALA A 16 -4.27 13.36 8.87
CA ALA A 16 -3.20 14.29 8.52
C ALA A 16 -1.97 14.15 9.46
N LYS A 17 -2.18 13.89 10.75
CA LYS A 17 -1.08 13.65 11.70
C LYS A 17 -0.38 12.33 11.39
N SER A 18 -1.14 11.26 11.14
CA SER A 18 -0.61 9.95 10.76
C SER A 18 0.18 10.02 9.46
N PHE A 19 -0.28 10.78 8.46
CA PHE A 19 0.48 11.04 7.24
C PHE A 19 1.89 11.55 7.51
N ILE A 20 2.00 12.59 8.35
CA ILE A 20 3.28 13.21 8.67
C ILE A 20 4.18 12.23 9.45
N LEU A 21 3.60 11.44 10.34
CA LEU A 21 4.35 10.40 11.08
C LEU A 21 4.84 9.29 10.15
N GLU A 22 4.00 8.80 9.23
CA GLU A 22 4.38 7.83 8.20
C GLU A 22 5.51 8.39 7.33
N CYS A 23 5.36 9.60 6.78
CA CYS A 23 6.42 10.27 6.00
C CYS A 23 7.74 10.36 6.76
N LYS A 24 7.71 10.72 8.05
CA LYS A 24 8.91 10.81 8.90
C LYS A 24 9.58 9.45 9.11
N ALA A 25 8.80 8.41 9.38
CA ALA A 25 9.31 7.06 9.54
C ALA A 25 9.95 6.57 8.22
N LEU A 26 9.22 6.71 7.12
CA LEU A 26 9.61 6.20 5.80
C LEU A 26 10.81 6.96 5.23
N ARG A 27 11.03 8.23 5.61
CA ARG A 27 12.24 8.98 5.24
C ARG A 27 13.53 8.27 5.67
N ASN A 28 13.51 7.64 6.84
CA ASN A 28 14.71 7.12 7.49
C ASN A 28 14.86 5.60 7.35
N ILE A 29 13.80 4.89 6.94
CA ILE A 29 13.78 3.44 6.90
C ILE A 29 14.05 2.96 5.47
N ARG A 30 15.20 2.31 5.26
CA ARG A 30 15.55 1.64 4.00
C ARG A 30 16.11 0.26 4.30
N HIS A 31 15.33 -0.77 4.00
CA HIS A 31 15.69 -2.16 4.27
C HIS A 31 15.13 -3.06 3.18
N MET A 32 15.83 -4.17 2.86
CA MET A 32 15.43 -5.07 1.76
C MET A 32 14.07 -5.73 2.00
N ASN A 33 13.72 -6.00 3.26
CA ASN A 33 12.45 -6.65 3.64
C ASN A 33 11.30 -5.68 3.94
N LEU A 34 11.48 -4.37 3.68
CA LEU A 34 10.42 -3.37 3.86
C LEU A 34 10.03 -2.81 2.50
N VAL A 35 8.72 -2.63 2.29
CA VAL A 35 8.21 -2.07 1.04
C VAL A 35 8.82 -0.69 0.81
N LYS A 36 9.40 -0.50 -0.38
CA LYS A 36 10.09 0.73 -0.71
C LYS A 36 9.09 1.85 -0.95
N VAL A 37 9.30 2.96 -0.26
CA VAL A 37 8.60 4.22 -0.54
C VAL A 37 9.32 4.94 -1.65
N ILE A 38 8.59 5.29 -2.70
CA ILE A 38 9.11 6.08 -3.81
C ILE A 38 9.07 7.55 -3.42
N THR A 39 7.88 8.04 -3.03
CA THR A 39 7.68 9.44 -2.63
C THR A 39 6.37 9.62 -1.87
N ALA A 40 6.12 10.84 -1.40
CA ALA A 40 4.86 11.28 -0.83
C ALA A 40 4.29 12.44 -1.66
N CYS A 41 2.96 12.49 -1.79
CA CYS A 41 2.25 13.58 -2.43
C CYS A 41 1.43 14.33 -1.38
N SER A 42 1.58 15.65 -1.34
CA SER A 42 0.71 16.56 -0.61
C SER A 42 0.31 17.69 -1.57
N SER A 43 -0.96 17.72 -1.95
CA SER A 43 -1.50 18.64 -2.95
C SER A 43 -2.97 18.95 -2.63
N THR A 44 -3.71 19.45 -3.60
CA THR A 44 -5.15 19.66 -3.57
C THR A 44 -5.81 18.92 -4.73
N ASP A 45 -7.03 18.41 -4.53
CA ASP A 45 -7.81 17.81 -5.61
C ASP A 45 -8.44 18.87 -6.54
N TYR A 46 -9.19 18.42 -7.54
CA TYR A 46 -9.88 19.29 -8.51
C TYR A 46 -11.00 20.16 -7.90
N GLN A 47 -11.43 19.85 -6.68
CA GLN A 47 -12.41 20.61 -5.91
C GLN A 47 -11.74 21.55 -4.90
N GLY A 48 -10.40 21.58 -4.83
CA GLY A 48 -9.63 22.39 -3.89
C GLY A 48 -9.53 21.78 -2.49
N ASN A 49 -9.94 20.53 -2.29
CA ASN A 49 -9.78 19.85 -1.00
C ASN A 49 -8.34 19.34 -0.85
N ASP A 50 -7.87 19.28 0.40
CA ASP A 50 -6.57 18.68 0.70
C ASP A 50 -6.50 17.24 0.18
N PHE A 51 -5.39 16.93 -0.50
CA PHE A 51 -5.07 15.61 -1.00
C PHE A 51 -3.71 15.16 -0.46
N LYS A 52 -3.66 13.97 0.14
CA LYS A 52 -2.43 13.37 0.64
C LYS A 52 -2.35 11.89 0.28
N ALA A 53 -1.20 11.49 -0.25
CA ALA A 53 -0.96 10.11 -0.63
C ALA A 53 0.50 9.68 -0.42
N LEU A 54 0.69 8.40 -0.16
CA LEU A 54 2.01 7.76 -0.15
C LEU A 54 2.14 6.86 -1.37
N ILE A 55 3.29 6.95 -2.04
CA ILE A 55 3.57 6.24 -3.28
C ILE A 55 4.65 5.22 -2.99
N TYR A 56 4.30 3.95 -3.20
CA TYR A 56 5.15 2.80 -2.94
C TYR A 56 5.49 2.08 -4.25
N GLU A 57 6.57 1.30 -4.19
CA GLU A 57 6.80 0.24 -5.17
C GLU A 57 5.64 -0.76 -5.14
N PHE A 58 5.15 -1.14 -6.32
CA PHE A 58 4.04 -2.08 -6.43
C PHE A 58 4.55 -3.51 -6.23
N MET A 59 4.01 -4.19 -5.22
CA MET A 59 4.30 -5.59 -4.95
C MET A 59 3.35 -6.47 -5.76
N VAL A 60 3.83 -7.01 -6.88
CA VAL A 60 3.02 -7.83 -7.82
C VAL A 60 2.40 -9.06 -7.16
N ASN A 61 3.10 -9.63 -6.17
CA ASN A 61 2.62 -10.78 -5.42
C ASN A 61 1.53 -10.40 -4.41
N GLY A 62 1.31 -9.12 -4.11
CA GLY A 62 0.33 -8.69 -3.13
C GLY A 62 0.73 -9.03 -1.69
N SER A 63 -0.26 -9.15 -0.81
CA SER A 63 -0.06 -9.36 0.63
C SER A 63 0.22 -10.81 0.98
N LEU A 64 1.12 -11.05 1.93
CA LEU A 64 1.40 -12.38 2.47
C LEU A 64 0.16 -13.06 3.08
N ASP A 65 -0.73 -12.28 3.70
CA ASP A 65 -1.98 -12.77 4.28
C ASP A 65 -2.83 -13.54 3.25
N GLY A 66 -3.02 -12.96 2.05
CA GLY A 66 -3.72 -13.62 0.94
C GLY A 66 -3.00 -14.86 0.37
N TRP A 67 -1.70 -15.06 0.65
CA TRP A 67 -0.98 -16.29 0.28
C TRP A 67 -1.16 -17.38 1.32
N LEU A 68 -1.19 -17.01 2.61
CA LEU A 68 -1.32 -17.95 3.73
C LEU A 68 -2.77 -18.32 4.04
N HIS A 69 -3.70 -17.41 3.76
CA HIS A 69 -5.13 -17.53 4.02
C HIS A 69 -5.92 -17.27 2.74
N PRO A 70 -5.82 -18.14 1.72
CA PRO A 70 -6.60 -18.00 0.51
C PRO A 70 -8.08 -18.02 0.87
N VAL A 71 -8.77 -16.92 0.60
CA VAL A 71 -10.20 -16.81 0.82
C VAL A 71 -10.88 -17.77 -0.16
N VAL A 72 -11.48 -18.84 0.35
CA VAL A 72 -12.39 -19.69 -0.42
C VAL A 72 -13.73 -18.96 -0.55
N GLU A 73 -13.72 -17.80 -1.19
CA GLU A 73 -14.96 -17.17 -1.63
C GLU A 73 -15.41 -17.92 -2.88
N ARG A 74 -16.55 -18.62 -2.74
CA ARG A 74 -17.25 -19.29 -3.83
C ARG A 74 -17.74 -18.27 -4.86
N ILE A 75 -16.82 -17.74 -5.64
CA ILE A 75 -17.14 -17.03 -6.88
C ILE A 75 -16.21 -17.63 -7.94
N GLU A 76 -16.83 -18.30 -8.89
CA GLU A 76 -16.22 -18.98 -10.03
C GLU A 76 -15.51 -17.97 -10.94
N ILE A 77 -14.29 -17.54 -10.63
CA ILE A 77 -13.38 -16.96 -11.63
C ILE A 77 -11.95 -17.43 -11.34
N GLU A 78 -11.48 -18.31 -12.23
CA GLU A 78 -10.11 -18.78 -12.47
C GLU A 78 -9.41 -19.50 -11.31
N GLU A 79 -9.27 -20.82 -11.47
CA GLU A 79 -8.35 -21.67 -10.70
C GLU A 79 -6.90 -21.21 -10.87
N GLU A 80 -6.49 -20.15 -10.18
CA GLU A 80 -5.07 -19.93 -9.92
C GLU A 80 -4.62 -20.97 -8.89
N ALA A 81 -3.64 -21.79 -9.28
CA ALA A 81 -3.04 -22.80 -8.41
C ALA A 81 -2.63 -22.15 -7.06
N PRO A 82 -2.76 -22.88 -5.93
CA PRO A 82 -2.41 -22.35 -4.62
C PRO A 82 -1.00 -21.78 -4.64
N LYS A 83 -0.88 -20.49 -4.29
CA LYS A 83 0.39 -19.77 -4.35
C LYS A 83 1.38 -20.41 -3.38
N GLN A 84 2.52 -20.89 -3.89
CA GLN A 84 3.55 -21.49 -3.06
C GLN A 84 4.56 -20.43 -2.62
N LEU A 85 4.70 -20.27 -1.30
CA LEU A 85 5.77 -19.48 -0.70
C LEU A 85 7.06 -20.31 -0.72
N ASN A 86 7.94 -19.99 -1.65
CA ASN A 86 9.31 -20.48 -1.59
C ASN A 86 10.08 -19.62 -0.57
N LEU A 87 10.18 -20.13 0.67
CA LEU A 87 11.20 -19.68 1.60
C LEU A 87 12.52 -20.22 1.06
N LEU A 88 13.45 -19.32 0.73
CA LEU A 88 14.84 -19.68 0.43
C LEU A 88 15.42 -20.59 1.52
#